data_AF-A0A5B9QTI7-F1
#
_entry.id   AF-A0A5B9QTI7-F1
#
_cell.length_a   1.000
_cell.length_b   1.000
_cell.length_c   1.000
_cell.angle_alpha   90.00
_cell.angle_beta   90.00
_cell.angle_gamma   90.00
#
_symmetry.space_group_name_H-M   'P 1'
#
loop_
_entity.id
_entity.type
_entity.pdbx_description
1 polymer ?
#
loop_
_entity_poly.entity_id
_entity_poly.type
_entity_poly.pdbx_seq_one_letter_code
_entity_poly.pdbx_strand_id
1 'polypeptide(L)'
;MKSLYSLLFAGLVALVSVGCEDSAFDNEAEQVRDRADMRAEEIRDNTQQRAENIRDDAQQTAEEIRDDAGRTILGTAETDTAENRADAIEEAGEEKADAVEEQGEQKADALEDNAEEKADALEEVEVE
;
A
#
# COMPACT_ATOMS: atom_id res chain seq x y z
N MET A 1 1.12 -15.43 39.12
CA MET A 1 0.98 -16.90 39.14
C MET A 1 1.35 -17.42 37.77
N LYS A 2 2.48 -18.14 37.67
CA LYS A 2 2.94 -18.82 36.45
C LYS A 2 2.64 -20.30 36.64
N SER A 3 1.90 -20.91 35.71
CA SER A 3 1.73 -22.36 35.59
C SER A 3 1.37 -22.63 34.12
N LEU A 4 2.30 -23.11 33.29
CA LEU A 4 2.67 -24.52 33.12
C LEU A 4 1.50 -25.38 32.60
N TYR A 5 1.35 -25.42 31.28
CA TYR A 5 0.82 -26.55 30.49
C TYR A 5 1.85 -26.76 29.37
N SER A 6 2.89 -27.56 29.61
CA SER A 6 2.94 -29.00 29.38
C SER A 6 2.60 -29.39 27.95
N LEU A 7 3.66 -29.59 27.18
CA LEU A 7 3.80 -30.50 26.04
C LEU A 7 2.84 -31.69 26.08
N LEU A 8 2.24 -32.01 24.92
CA LEU A 8 2.12 -33.36 24.31
C LEU A 8 0.94 -33.40 23.34
N PHE A 9 1.24 -33.48 22.04
CA PHE A 9 0.60 -34.34 21.02
C PHE A 9 1.34 -34.00 19.70
N ALA A 10 2.46 -34.64 19.40
CA ALA A 10 2.55 -35.98 18.79
C ALA A 10 1.85 -36.01 17.43
N GLY A 11 2.66 -36.27 16.40
CA GLY A 11 2.33 -36.03 15.00
C GLY A 11 1.14 -36.81 14.47
N LEU A 12 0.62 -36.26 13.38
CA LEU A 12 -0.24 -36.99 12.45
C LEU A 12 0.29 -36.76 11.04
N VAL A 13 1.35 -37.51 10.70
CA VAL A 13 1.73 -37.79 9.31
C VAL A 13 0.58 -38.59 8.70
N ALA A 14 -0.12 -38.01 7.73
CA ALA A 14 -1.16 -38.68 6.96
C ALA A 14 -0.80 -38.64 5.47
N LEU A 15 -0.08 -39.71 5.07
CA LEU A 15 -0.22 -40.48 3.83
C LEU A 15 -0.45 -39.73 2.49
N VAL A 16 0.62 -39.76 1.71
CA VAL A 16 0.76 -39.62 0.26
C VAL A 16 -0.37 -40.31 -0.52
N SER A 17 -1.12 -39.53 -1.30
CA SER A 17 -1.81 -39.99 -2.50
C SER A 17 -1.18 -39.32 -3.72
N VAL A 18 -0.64 -40.16 -4.61
CA VAL A 18 0.00 -39.77 -5.86
C VAL A 18 -1.05 -39.31 -6.87
N GLY A 19 -1.06 -38.01 -7.12
CA GLY A 19 -1.64 -37.32 -8.28
C GLY A 19 -0.75 -36.10 -8.55
N CYS A 20 -0.71 -35.59 -9.77
CA CYS A 20 -0.10 -34.27 -10.05
C CYS A 20 -0.99 -33.18 -9.42
N GLU A 21 -1.00 -33.12 -8.11
CA GLU A 21 -1.71 -32.17 -7.26
C GLU A 21 -0.60 -31.50 -6.46
N ASP A 22 -0.37 -30.20 -6.71
CA ASP A 22 0.41 -29.34 -5.81
C ASP A 22 -0.01 -29.69 -4.38
N SER A 23 0.97 -29.87 -3.49
CA SER A 23 0.66 -30.41 -2.18
C SER A 23 -0.15 -29.39 -1.36
N ALA A 24 -0.74 -29.84 -0.26
CA ALA A 24 -1.67 -29.01 0.49
C ALA A 24 -1.01 -27.72 1.01
N PHE A 25 0.32 -27.72 1.22
CA PHE A 25 1.05 -26.54 1.64
C PHE A 25 1.44 -25.64 0.46
N ASP A 26 1.72 -26.19 -0.73
CA ASP A 26 1.87 -25.39 -1.97
C ASP A 26 0.60 -24.55 -2.24
N ASN A 27 -0.58 -25.18 -2.18
CA ASN A 27 -1.85 -24.48 -2.35
C ASN A 27 -2.11 -23.45 -1.23
N GLU A 28 -1.61 -23.68 -0.02
CA GLU A 28 -1.76 -22.73 1.08
C GLU A 28 -0.81 -21.54 0.91
N ALA A 29 0.43 -21.78 0.46
CA ALA A 29 1.44 -20.78 0.13
C ALA A 29 0.95 -19.86 -0.99
N GLU A 30 0.43 -20.39 -2.09
CA GLU A 30 -0.19 -19.60 -3.17
C GLU A 30 -1.33 -18.74 -2.65
N GLN A 31 -2.23 -19.29 -1.82
CA GLN A 31 -3.31 -18.50 -1.22
C GLN A 31 -2.82 -17.41 -0.26
N VAL A 32 -1.64 -17.55 0.33
CA VAL A 32 -1.03 -16.51 1.16
C VAL A 32 -0.53 -15.38 0.26
N ARG A 33 0.19 -15.71 -0.81
CA ARG A 33 0.68 -14.75 -1.83
C ARG A 33 -0.49 -13.99 -2.47
N ASP A 34 -1.46 -14.70 -3.04
CA ASP A 34 -2.63 -14.09 -3.70
C ASP A 34 -3.39 -13.11 -2.80
N ARG A 35 -3.56 -13.46 -1.52
CA ARG A 35 -4.27 -12.58 -0.57
C ARG A 35 -3.44 -11.36 -0.19
N ALA A 36 -2.13 -11.48 -0.17
CA ALA A 36 -1.23 -10.37 0.09
C ALA A 36 -1.25 -9.42 -1.11
N ASP A 37 -1.08 -9.95 -2.32
CA ASP A 37 -1.10 -9.18 -3.58
C ASP A 37 -2.40 -8.38 -3.71
N MET A 38 -3.57 -9.02 -3.56
CA MET A 38 -4.86 -8.31 -3.62
C MET A 38 -4.97 -7.17 -2.60
N ARG A 39 -4.41 -7.35 -1.39
CA ARG A 39 -4.46 -6.32 -0.34
C ARG A 39 -3.41 -5.23 -0.56
N ALA A 40 -2.27 -5.60 -1.10
CA ALA A 40 -1.21 -4.67 -1.46
C ALA A 40 -1.68 -3.76 -2.59
N GLU A 41 -2.32 -4.31 -3.63
CA GLU A 41 -3.03 -3.55 -4.67
C GLU A 41 -4.09 -2.62 -4.08
N GLU A 42 -4.96 -3.11 -3.18
CA GLU A 42 -5.97 -2.27 -2.52
C GLU A 42 -5.33 -1.10 -1.75
N ILE A 43 -4.20 -1.33 -1.08
CA ILE A 43 -3.45 -0.28 -0.39
C ILE A 43 -2.94 0.75 -1.40
N ARG A 44 -2.27 0.31 -2.46
CA ARG A 44 -1.71 1.18 -3.51
C ARG A 44 -2.80 2.04 -4.15
N ASP A 45 -3.91 1.41 -4.56
CA ASP A 45 -5.07 2.08 -5.15
C ASP A 45 -5.67 3.13 -4.20
N ASN A 46 -5.84 2.77 -2.93
CA ASN A 46 -6.40 3.69 -1.94
C ASN A 46 -5.48 4.90 -1.70
N THR A 47 -4.17 4.67 -1.63
CA THR A 47 -3.20 5.75 -1.43
C THR A 47 -3.04 6.63 -2.66
N GLN A 48 -3.07 6.07 -3.87
CA GLN A 48 -3.09 6.83 -5.12
C GLN A 48 -4.34 7.71 -5.19
N GLN A 49 -5.53 7.13 -4.97
CA GLN A 49 -6.77 7.91 -4.95
C GLN A 49 -6.73 9.02 -3.89
N ARG A 50 -6.15 8.75 -2.71
CA ARG A 50 -6.02 9.77 -1.68
C ARG A 50 -5.04 10.88 -2.08
N ALA A 51 -3.93 10.52 -2.72
CA ALA A 51 -2.94 11.46 -3.21
C ALA A 51 -3.51 12.35 -4.32
N GLU A 52 -4.26 11.78 -5.28
CA GLU A 52 -5.01 12.53 -6.29
C GLU A 52 -5.96 13.56 -5.66
N ASN A 53 -6.76 13.17 -4.67
CA ASN A 53 -7.64 14.12 -3.97
C ASN A 53 -6.85 15.26 -3.30
N ILE A 54 -5.65 14.99 -2.78
CA ILE A 54 -4.79 16.02 -2.18
C ILE A 54 -4.29 17.00 -3.23
N ARG A 55 -3.86 16.51 -4.41
CA ARG A 55 -3.42 17.33 -5.54
C ARG A 55 -4.56 18.20 -6.05
N ASP A 56 -5.74 17.60 -6.25
CA ASP A 56 -6.95 18.30 -6.70
C ASP A 56 -7.37 19.40 -5.72
N ASP A 57 -7.41 19.11 -4.42
CA ASP A 57 -7.76 20.10 -3.39
C ASP A 57 -6.76 21.27 -3.35
N ALA A 58 -5.46 20.97 -3.48
CA ALA A 58 -4.41 21.99 -3.50
C ALA A 58 -4.51 22.87 -4.74
N GLN A 59 -4.69 22.26 -5.91
CA GLN A 59 -4.88 22.97 -7.17
C GLN A 59 -6.14 23.83 -7.12
N GLN A 60 -7.26 23.31 -6.63
CA GLN A 60 -8.49 24.08 -6.47
C GLN A 60 -8.25 25.31 -5.57
N THR A 61 -7.58 25.13 -4.44
CA THR A 61 -7.28 26.23 -3.52
C THR A 61 -6.38 27.28 -4.17
N ALA A 62 -5.40 26.86 -4.95
CA ALA A 62 -4.50 27.76 -5.69
C ALA A 62 -5.25 28.55 -6.78
N GLU A 63 -6.14 27.89 -7.53
CA GLU A 63 -7.02 28.52 -8.51
C GLU A 63 -7.95 29.56 -7.87
N GLU A 64 -8.54 29.26 -6.72
CA GLU A 64 -9.37 30.21 -5.95
C GLU A 64 -8.57 31.45 -5.54
N ILE A 65 -7.30 31.30 -5.15
CA ILE A 65 -6.42 32.43 -4.83
C ILE A 65 -6.12 33.27 -6.08
N ARG A 66 -5.85 32.64 -7.23
CA ARG A 66 -5.62 33.34 -8.51
C ARG A 66 -6.88 34.10 -8.94
N ASP A 67 -8.06 33.53 -8.73
CA ASP A 67 -9.36 34.18 -9.03
C ASP A 67 -9.63 35.38 -8.13
N ASP A 68 -9.44 35.23 -6.81
CA ASP A 68 -9.65 36.31 -5.84
C ASP A 68 -8.70 37.49 -6.05
N ALA A 69 -7.47 37.21 -6.51
CA ALA A 69 -6.48 38.22 -6.84
C ALA A 69 -6.70 38.88 -8.22
N GLY A 70 -7.63 38.34 -9.03
CA GLY A 70 -7.74 38.66 -10.45
C GLY A 70 -6.66 37.96 -11.27
N ARG A 71 -6.99 37.60 -12.51
CA ARG A 71 -6.07 36.91 -13.42
C ARG A 71 -5.52 37.81 -14.52
N THR A 72 -4.25 37.61 -14.84
CA THR A 72 -3.64 38.13 -16.07
C THR A 72 -4.17 37.40 -17.30
N ILE A 73 -3.84 37.90 -18.50
CA ILE A 73 -4.16 37.21 -19.76
C ILE A 73 -3.45 35.84 -19.90
N LEU A 74 -2.44 35.58 -19.07
CA LEU A 74 -1.70 34.32 -19.04
C LEU A 74 -2.26 33.32 -18.02
N GLY A 75 -3.28 33.71 -17.23
CA GLY A 75 -3.92 32.84 -16.24
C GLY A 75 -3.31 32.88 -14.83
N THR A 76 -2.18 33.56 -14.65
CA THR A 76 -1.56 33.82 -13.33
C THR A 76 -2.31 34.91 -12.58
N ALA A 77 -2.12 35.01 -11.26
CA ALA A 77 -2.63 36.12 -10.46
C ALA A 77 -2.05 37.48 -10.91
N GLU A 78 -2.82 38.57 -10.73
CA GLU A 78 -2.36 39.95 -11.01
C GLU A 78 -1.24 40.43 -10.07
N THR A 79 -1.05 39.77 -8.93
CA THR A 79 -0.01 40.12 -7.96
C THR A 79 0.92 38.95 -7.68
N ASP A 80 2.22 39.24 -7.64
CA ASP A 80 3.24 38.24 -7.30
C ASP A 80 3.01 37.59 -5.93
N THR A 81 2.43 38.33 -4.97
CA THR A 81 2.14 37.77 -3.63
C THR A 81 1.07 36.68 -3.70
N ALA A 82 0.03 36.87 -4.52
CA ALA A 82 -1.01 35.87 -4.71
C ALA A 82 -0.49 34.68 -5.52
N GLU A 83 0.28 34.93 -6.59
CA GLU A 83 0.85 33.86 -7.42
C GLU A 83 1.81 32.98 -6.61
N ASN A 84 2.78 33.58 -5.91
CA ASN A 84 3.71 32.83 -5.06
C ASN A 84 2.98 32.02 -3.96
N ARG A 85 1.83 32.49 -3.49
CA ARG A 85 1.03 31.76 -2.50
C ARG A 85 0.29 30.59 -3.14
N ALA A 86 -0.26 30.75 -4.33
CA ALA A 86 -0.92 29.70 -5.08
C ALA A 86 0.10 28.58 -5.40
N ASP A 87 1.27 28.95 -5.93
CA ASP A 87 2.34 28.01 -6.27
C ASP A 87 2.83 27.24 -5.04
N ALA A 88 3.02 27.92 -3.90
CA ALA A 88 3.43 27.27 -2.66
C ALA A 88 2.38 26.28 -2.12
N ILE A 89 1.09 26.49 -2.42
CA ILE A 89 0.02 25.57 -2.04
C ILE A 89 0.02 24.35 -2.95
N GLU A 90 0.21 24.53 -4.26
CA GLU A 90 0.36 23.43 -5.22
C GLU A 90 1.58 22.57 -4.85
N GLU A 91 2.74 23.18 -4.60
CA GLU A 91 3.96 22.48 -4.21
C GLU A 91 3.77 21.69 -2.91
N ALA A 92 3.18 22.30 -1.88
CA ALA A 92 2.89 21.60 -0.62
C ALA A 92 1.86 20.47 -0.79
N GLY A 93 0.92 20.62 -1.73
CA GLY A 93 -0.04 19.58 -2.10
C GLY A 93 0.64 18.38 -2.73
N GLU A 94 1.49 18.62 -3.72
CA GLU A 94 2.28 17.59 -4.40
C GLU A 94 3.21 16.84 -3.43
N GLU A 95 4.00 17.55 -2.62
CA GLU A 95 4.89 16.92 -1.63
C GLU A 95 4.13 16.00 -0.67
N LYS A 96 2.92 16.41 -0.28
CA LYS A 96 2.07 15.62 0.62
C LYS A 96 1.44 14.42 -0.09
N ALA A 97 1.04 14.58 -1.35
CA ALA A 97 0.49 13.51 -2.16
C ALA A 97 1.55 12.41 -2.40
N ASP A 98 2.76 12.81 -2.79
CA ASP A 98 3.90 11.92 -2.99
C ASP A 98 4.24 11.15 -1.71
N ALA A 99 4.25 11.83 -0.55
CA ALA A 99 4.49 11.17 0.72
C ALA A 99 3.40 10.15 1.11
N VAL A 100 2.16 10.35 0.66
CA VAL A 100 1.06 9.38 0.87
C VAL A 100 1.23 8.17 -0.03
N GLU A 101 1.58 8.36 -1.30
CA GLU A 101 1.88 7.27 -2.24
C GLU A 101 3.07 6.45 -1.74
N GLU A 102 4.17 7.10 -1.37
CA GLU A 102 5.38 6.43 -0.88
C GLU A 102 5.09 5.57 0.37
N GLN A 103 4.30 6.08 1.32
CA GLN A 103 3.87 5.31 2.49
C GLN A 103 2.97 4.12 2.12
N GLY A 104 2.13 4.29 1.09
CA GLY A 104 1.30 3.23 0.54
C GLY A 104 2.13 2.10 -0.04
N GLU A 105 3.06 2.43 -0.93
CA GLU A 105 3.99 1.50 -1.55
C GLU A 105 4.83 0.76 -0.51
N GLN A 106 5.47 1.46 0.42
CA GLN A 106 6.26 0.83 1.49
C GLN A 106 5.45 -0.17 2.32
N LYS A 107 4.17 0.11 2.55
CA LYS A 107 3.28 -0.78 3.30
C LYS A 107 2.82 -1.97 2.47
N ALA A 108 2.57 -1.77 1.19
CA ALA A 108 2.20 -2.81 0.24
C ALA A 108 3.36 -3.80 0.04
N ASP A 109 4.56 -3.29 -0.21
CA ASP A 109 5.78 -4.08 -0.36
C ASP A 109 6.08 -4.89 0.92
N ALA A 110 6.00 -4.25 2.09
CA ALA A 110 6.19 -4.96 3.36
C ALA A 110 5.14 -6.06 3.58
N LEU A 111 3.92 -5.89 3.07
CA LEU A 111 2.88 -6.93 3.18
C LEU A 111 3.21 -8.12 2.28
N GLU A 112 3.64 -7.87 1.04
CA GLU A 112 4.05 -8.88 0.07
C GLU A 112 5.28 -9.64 0.58
N ASP A 113 6.32 -8.95 1.05
CA ASP A 113 7.53 -9.57 1.61
C ASP A 113 7.21 -10.50 2.79
N ASN A 114 6.38 -10.06 3.74
CA ASN A 114 5.98 -10.90 4.88
C ASN A 114 5.14 -12.12 4.44
N ALA A 115 4.38 -11.99 3.36
CA ALA A 115 3.58 -13.08 2.82
C ALA A 115 4.45 -14.09 2.10
N GLU A 116 5.46 -13.64 1.35
CA GLU A 116 6.45 -14.48 0.70
C GLU A 116 7.25 -15.28 1.73
N GLU A 117 7.80 -14.62 2.77
CA GLU A 117 8.51 -15.31 3.85
C GLU A 117 7.66 -16.41 4.51
N LYS A 118 6.34 -16.17 4.63
CA LYS A 118 5.41 -17.14 5.19
C LYS A 118 5.10 -18.27 4.20
N ALA A 119 4.94 -17.95 2.92
CA ALA A 119 4.67 -18.91 1.86
C ALA A 119 5.86 -19.87 1.71
N ASP A 120 7.08 -19.35 1.68
CA ASP A 120 8.33 -20.12 1.64
C ASP A 120 8.43 -21.05 2.85
N ALA A 121 8.10 -20.56 4.05
CA ALA A 121 8.10 -21.37 5.26
C ALA A 121 7.04 -22.51 5.24
N LEU A 122 5.95 -22.37 4.48
CA LEU A 122 4.95 -23.43 4.30
C LEU A 122 5.46 -24.50 3.33
N GLU A 123 6.11 -24.09 2.25
CA GLU A 123 6.72 -24.98 1.26
C GLU A 123 7.91 -25.74 1.85
N GLU A 124 8.72 -25.12 2.71
CA GLU A 124 9.83 -25.78 3.41
C GLU A 124 9.37 -26.93 4.33
N VAL A 125 8.16 -26.85 4.91
CA VAL A 125 7.59 -27.92 5.74
C VAL A 125 7.30 -29.19 4.94
N GLU A 126 7.11 -29.09 3.61
CA GLU A 126 6.92 -30.26 2.75
C GLU A 126 8.21 -31.02 2.44
N VAL A 127 9.38 -30.36 2.62
CA VAL A 127 10.69 -30.92 2.25
C VAL A 127 11.35 -31.68 3.42
N GLU A 128 10.86 -31.55 4.66
CA GLU A 128 11.33 -32.25 5.88
C GLU A 128 10.49 -33.49 6.26
#